data_AF-A0A959X4M9-F1
#
_entry.id   AF-A0A959X4M9-F1
#
_cell.length_a   1.000
_cell.length_b   1.000
_cell.length_c   1.000
_cell.angle_alpha   90.00
_cell.angle_beta   90.00
_cell.angle_gamma   90.00
#
_symmetry.space_group_name_H-M   'P 1'
#
loop_
_entity.id
_entity.type
_entity.pdbx_description
1 polymer ?
#
loop_
_entity_poly.entity_id
_entity_poly.type
_entity_poly.pdbx_seq_one_letter_code
_entity_poly.pdbx_strand_id
1 'polypeptide(L)'
;LAVTLNVHPADGVRRHEDAYPRVAEAMGIDPASGLPVAFDVTSRAFVDAYLRFLHHPLEEQGVDFWWIDWQSGGTTSIPGLDPLWMLNHLHYRDSGRDGRRPLTFSRYAGLGSHRYPVGFSGDTIITWDSLDFQPYFTATAANVGYTWWSHDIGGHMWGAKDTELTVRWCQLGALSPVNRLHSSNSPFTTKEPWTFGPRAFGVISRFLRLRHRLIPALYTAAWRAHTDAVAVVRPMYHDHPLADDAYSVPNQYLLGEHLLVAPITTPEDRLAKLGAVRAWLPDGAWFDAFTGQRYGGGRHLTLHRSLERVPVLARAGSVLPLADALAPVVDAPARLTLRVFPGDGVSHLAEDHGEGAPAEPNVTRFVQALNLRDDGLADLRLTIEPTTGPDPLAGREIALEIVGAVGVEGIDAEIVTDELLSPALRVELGRVSSDGATVVLTGLHPATSDLVGDAFALLDAAEIAFTTKEAAWSAVKRLDGLPLAQELTTLDLPPVLRDALLERAAATTAW
;
A
#
# COMPACT_ATOMS: atom_id res chain seq x y z
N LEU A 1 -17.44 -11.50 -0.82
CA LEU A 1 -17.51 -10.10 -1.29
C LEU A 1 -18.29 -9.34 -0.23
N ALA A 2 -17.80 -8.19 0.20
CA ALA A 2 -18.55 -7.29 1.07
C ALA A 2 -19.22 -6.18 0.24
N VAL A 3 -20.40 -5.73 0.65
CA VAL A 3 -21.22 -4.72 -0.02
C VAL A 3 -21.37 -3.49 0.89
N THR A 4 -21.26 -2.31 0.30
CA THR A 4 -21.51 -1.03 0.98
C THR A 4 -22.48 -0.19 0.19
N LEU A 5 -23.27 0.61 0.90
CA LEU A 5 -24.13 1.63 0.33
C LEU A 5 -23.72 3.01 0.82
N ASN A 6 -23.83 3.98 -0.10
CA ASN A 6 -23.61 5.38 0.17
C ASN A 6 -24.88 6.03 0.75
N VAL A 7 -24.72 6.87 1.77
CA VAL A 7 -25.82 7.46 2.54
C VAL A 7 -25.70 8.98 2.57
N HIS A 8 -26.77 9.64 2.14
CA HIS A 8 -26.99 11.09 2.22
C HIS A 8 -28.33 11.38 2.92
N PRO A 9 -28.37 11.48 4.26
CA PRO A 9 -29.63 11.50 5.00
C PRO A 9 -30.23 12.90 5.18
N ALA A 10 -29.64 13.93 4.56
CA ALA A 10 -29.93 15.34 4.84
C ALA A 10 -31.38 15.77 4.56
N ASP A 11 -32.03 15.16 3.56
CA ASP A 11 -33.42 15.48 3.20
C ASP A 11 -34.47 14.83 4.10
N GLY A 12 -34.04 14.06 5.11
CA GLY A 12 -34.92 13.30 5.99
C GLY A 12 -35.59 12.14 5.25
N VAL A 13 -36.82 11.81 5.64
CA VAL A 13 -37.60 10.71 5.04
C VAL A 13 -38.88 11.25 4.42
N ARG A 14 -39.11 10.92 3.16
CA ARG A 14 -40.21 11.43 2.31
C ARG A 14 -41.26 10.36 2.07
N ARG A 15 -42.50 10.79 1.84
CA ARG A 15 -43.68 9.91 1.65
C ARG A 15 -43.58 8.84 0.55
N HIS A 16 -42.62 8.98 -0.37
CA HIS A 16 -42.44 8.04 -1.48
C HIS A 16 -41.47 6.90 -1.13
N GLU A 17 -40.81 6.97 0.03
CA GLU A 17 -39.90 5.92 0.51
C GLU A 17 -40.70 4.84 1.23
N ASP A 18 -40.38 3.56 0.97
CA ASP A 18 -41.11 2.42 1.53
C ASP A 18 -41.12 2.40 3.07
N ALA A 19 -40.06 2.92 3.70
CA ALA A 19 -39.94 2.99 5.16
C ALA A 19 -40.71 4.16 5.80
N TYR A 20 -41.18 5.14 5.00
CA TYR A 20 -41.78 6.37 5.51
C TYR A 20 -42.91 6.14 6.51
N PRO A 21 -43.91 5.26 6.29
CA PRO A 21 -45.00 5.10 7.25
C PRO A 21 -44.52 4.72 8.65
N ARG A 22 -43.52 3.83 8.74
CA ARG A 22 -42.94 3.38 10.02
C ARG A 22 -42.14 4.49 10.71
N VAL A 23 -41.36 5.25 9.94
CA VAL A 23 -40.56 6.37 10.47
C VAL A 23 -41.48 7.51 10.91
N ALA A 24 -42.50 7.86 10.12
CA ALA A 24 -43.47 8.91 10.44
C ALA A 24 -44.23 8.57 11.73
N GLU A 25 -44.74 7.34 11.86
CA GLU A 25 -45.42 6.89 13.08
C GLU A 25 -44.49 6.94 14.31
N ALA A 26 -43.24 6.48 14.18
CA ALA A 26 -42.24 6.55 15.25
C ALA A 26 -41.90 8.00 15.66
N MET A 27 -42.08 8.96 14.76
CA MET A 27 -41.90 10.39 15.00
C MET A 27 -43.18 11.13 15.38
N GLY A 28 -44.30 10.42 15.58
CA GLY A 28 -45.60 11.01 15.94
C GLY A 28 -46.26 11.80 14.80
N ILE A 29 -45.88 11.52 13.55
CA ILE A 29 -46.45 12.12 12.34
C ILE A 29 -47.45 11.13 11.75
N ASP A 30 -48.68 11.58 11.49
CA ASP A 30 -49.67 10.77 10.77
C ASP A 30 -49.14 10.45 9.36
N PRO A 31 -48.89 9.17 9.01
CA PRO A 31 -48.40 8.81 7.68
C PRO A 31 -49.30 9.31 6.54
N ALA A 32 -50.62 9.40 6.76
CA ALA A 32 -51.57 9.87 5.76
C ALA A 32 -51.43 11.37 5.44
N SER A 33 -50.82 12.15 6.34
CA SER A 33 -50.57 13.58 6.12
C SER A 33 -49.58 13.84 4.98
N GLY A 34 -48.69 12.89 4.68
CA GLY A 34 -47.62 13.03 3.70
C GLY A 34 -46.54 14.07 4.04
N LEU A 35 -46.51 14.57 5.28
CA LEU A 35 -45.49 15.51 5.77
C LEU A 35 -44.12 14.83 5.88
N PRO A 36 -43.03 15.46 5.42
CA PRO A 36 -41.71 14.85 5.53
C PRO A 36 -41.27 14.73 6.99
N VAL A 37 -40.58 13.64 7.32
CA VAL A 37 -39.84 13.53 8.58
C VAL A 37 -38.50 14.23 8.36
N ALA A 38 -38.29 15.37 9.00
CA ALA A 38 -37.02 16.10 8.88
C ALA A 38 -35.86 15.31 9.49
N PHE A 39 -34.67 15.41 8.89
CA PHE A 39 -33.46 14.84 9.47
C PHE A 39 -33.07 15.58 10.74
N ASP A 40 -32.87 14.83 11.82
CA ASP A 40 -32.35 15.38 13.08
C ASP A 40 -31.47 14.36 13.81
N VAL A 41 -30.17 14.39 13.52
CA VAL A 41 -29.17 13.51 14.17
C VAL A 41 -29.06 13.75 15.69
N THR A 42 -29.63 14.83 16.22
CA THR A 42 -29.61 15.14 17.65
C THR A 42 -30.80 14.56 18.40
N SER A 43 -31.85 14.15 17.68
CA SER A 43 -33.04 13.53 18.24
C SER A 43 -32.84 12.02 18.40
N ARG A 44 -32.88 11.53 19.64
CA ARG A 44 -32.80 10.09 19.93
C ARG A 44 -33.91 9.30 19.26
N ALA A 45 -35.13 9.85 19.22
CA ALA A 45 -36.28 9.20 18.57
C ALA A 45 -36.04 9.07 17.06
N PHE A 46 -35.52 10.12 16.43
CA PHE A 46 -35.17 10.08 15.01
C PHE A 46 -34.06 9.07 14.74
N VAL A 47 -32.97 9.09 15.51
CA VAL A 47 -31.83 8.17 15.33
C VAL A 47 -32.26 6.70 15.48
N ASP A 48 -33.11 6.39 16.46
CA ASP A 48 -33.65 5.02 16.64
C ASP A 48 -34.49 4.58 15.43
N ALA A 49 -35.39 5.44 14.96
CA ALA A 49 -36.19 5.16 13.76
C ALA A 49 -35.32 5.07 12.49
N TYR A 50 -34.31 5.93 12.37
CA TYR A 50 -33.36 6.00 11.26
C TYR A 50 -32.55 4.70 11.14
N LEU A 51 -31.93 4.22 12.21
CA LEU A 51 -31.16 2.97 12.18
C LEU A 51 -32.09 1.77 11.98
N ARG A 52 -33.15 1.66 12.79
CA ARG A 52 -34.05 0.50 12.81
C ARG A 52 -34.83 0.29 11.51
N PHE A 53 -35.36 1.37 10.92
CA PHE A 53 -36.28 1.23 9.79
C PHE A 53 -35.62 1.47 8.44
N LEU A 54 -34.50 2.20 8.40
CA LEU A 54 -33.79 2.50 7.14
C LEU A 54 -32.53 1.66 6.94
N HIS A 55 -31.80 1.29 8.01
CA HIS A 55 -30.46 0.67 7.87
C HIS A 55 -30.50 -0.83 8.17
N HIS A 56 -31.00 -1.24 9.33
CA HIS A 56 -31.02 -2.66 9.73
C HIS A 56 -31.68 -3.58 8.70
N PRO A 57 -32.80 -3.22 8.04
CA PRO A 57 -33.39 -4.07 7.00
C PRO A 57 -32.52 -4.22 5.75
N LEU A 58 -31.66 -3.24 5.45
CA LEU A 58 -30.71 -3.31 4.34
C LEU A 58 -29.47 -4.12 4.72
N GLU A 59 -29.06 -4.06 5.98
CA GLU A 59 -28.00 -4.92 6.52
C GLU A 59 -28.44 -6.39 6.54
N GLU A 60 -29.70 -6.68 6.91
CA GLU A 60 -30.30 -8.01 6.80
C GLU A 60 -30.34 -8.52 5.35
N GLN A 61 -30.41 -7.62 4.36
CA GLN A 61 -30.33 -7.94 2.94
C GLN A 61 -28.89 -8.15 2.44
N GLY A 62 -27.87 -7.77 3.24
CA GLY A 62 -26.46 -8.01 2.93
C GLY A 62 -25.58 -6.75 2.81
N VAL A 63 -26.02 -5.59 3.29
CA VAL A 63 -25.11 -4.43 3.45
C VAL A 63 -24.16 -4.68 4.64
N ASP A 64 -22.86 -4.70 4.39
CA ASP A 64 -21.84 -5.00 5.41
C ASP A 64 -21.39 -3.77 6.19
N PHE A 65 -21.32 -2.60 5.53
CA PHE A 65 -20.96 -1.34 6.18
C PHE A 65 -21.48 -0.14 5.38
N TRP A 66 -21.54 1.02 6.05
CA TRP A 66 -22.09 2.25 5.48
C TRP A 66 -21.01 3.25 5.06
N TRP A 67 -21.18 3.82 3.86
CA TRP A 67 -20.44 4.98 3.39
C TRP A 67 -21.22 6.26 3.71
N ILE A 68 -20.74 7.01 4.69
CA ILE A 68 -21.33 8.24 5.21
C ILE A 68 -20.76 9.44 4.44
N ASP A 69 -21.49 9.92 3.45
CA ASP A 69 -21.04 11.01 2.57
C ASP A 69 -21.79 12.31 2.89
N TRP A 70 -21.48 12.91 4.05
CA TRP A 70 -22.14 14.14 4.47
C TRP A 70 -21.46 15.39 3.88
N GLN A 71 -22.24 16.18 3.14
CA GLN A 71 -21.80 17.48 2.60
C GLN A 71 -22.82 18.61 2.88
N SER A 72 -23.86 18.32 3.65
CA SER A 72 -25.06 19.17 3.77
C SER A 72 -24.96 20.25 4.85
N GLY A 73 -23.75 20.71 5.14
CA GLY A 73 -23.46 21.76 6.13
C GLY A 73 -23.29 21.26 7.57
N GLY A 74 -22.99 22.18 8.49
CA GLY A 74 -22.62 21.86 9.88
C GLY A 74 -23.66 22.23 10.95
N THR A 75 -24.90 22.53 10.55
CA THR A 75 -25.92 23.03 11.49
C THR A 75 -26.75 21.89 12.03
N THR A 76 -26.88 21.82 13.35
CA THR A 76 -27.79 20.92 14.06
C THR A 76 -28.58 21.69 15.12
N SER A 77 -29.56 21.04 15.74
CA SER A 77 -30.31 21.61 16.87
C SER A 77 -29.44 21.86 18.11
N ILE A 78 -28.24 21.27 18.18
CA ILE A 78 -27.25 21.48 19.25
C ILE A 78 -26.14 22.39 18.70
N PRO A 79 -26.00 23.63 19.21
CA PRO A 79 -24.98 24.56 18.74
C PRO A 79 -23.56 23.96 18.82
N GLY A 80 -22.82 24.02 17.71
CA GLY A 80 -21.44 23.56 17.61
C GLY A 80 -21.25 22.06 17.40
N LEU A 81 -22.32 21.26 17.36
CA LEU A 81 -22.22 19.85 17.03
C LEU A 81 -22.17 19.64 15.52
N ASP A 82 -21.07 19.06 15.04
CA ASP A 82 -20.90 18.64 13.65
C ASP A 82 -21.76 17.39 13.34
N PRO A 83 -22.66 17.43 12.33
CA PRO A 83 -23.51 16.30 11.99
C PRO A 83 -22.73 15.07 11.52
N LEU A 84 -21.66 15.24 10.75
CA LEU A 84 -20.87 14.15 10.21
C LEU A 84 -20.11 13.43 11.33
N TRP A 85 -19.57 14.16 12.30
CA TRP A 85 -18.96 13.57 13.48
C TRP A 85 -19.96 12.69 14.24
N MET A 86 -21.19 13.17 14.43
CA MET A 86 -22.24 12.40 15.11
C MET A 86 -22.69 11.20 14.28
N LEU A 87 -22.87 11.35 12.97
CA LEU A 87 -23.19 10.22 12.08
C LEU A 87 -22.11 9.14 12.17
N ASN A 88 -20.83 9.52 12.11
CA ASN A 88 -19.72 8.58 12.25
C ASN A 88 -19.77 7.85 13.59
N HIS A 89 -20.06 8.55 14.68
CA HIS A 89 -20.24 7.95 16.00
C HIS A 89 -21.35 6.90 16.02
N LEU A 90 -22.54 7.29 15.56
CA LEU A 90 -23.75 6.47 15.62
C LEU A 90 -23.61 5.23 14.76
N HIS A 91 -23.23 5.39 13.48
CA HIS A 91 -23.03 4.28 12.55
C HIS A 91 -21.91 3.35 13.01
N TYR A 92 -20.80 3.88 13.53
CA TYR A 92 -19.73 3.04 14.05
C TYR A 92 -20.23 2.19 15.22
N ARG A 93 -20.88 2.80 16.21
CA ARG A 93 -21.41 2.07 17.38
C ARG A 93 -22.47 1.04 16.97
N ASP A 94 -23.36 1.40 16.05
CA ASP A 94 -24.42 0.51 15.58
C ASP A 94 -23.89 -0.67 14.75
N SER A 95 -22.89 -0.45 13.88
CA SER A 95 -22.27 -1.52 13.09
C SER A 95 -21.62 -2.63 13.94
N GLY A 96 -21.24 -2.31 15.17
CA GLY A 96 -20.67 -3.26 16.14
C GLY A 96 -21.67 -3.84 17.14
N ARG A 97 -22.98 -3.56 17.00
CA ARG A 97 -24.02 -3.91 17.99
C ARG A 97 -24.11 -5.41 18.28
N ASP A 98 -23.78 -6.24 17.30
CA ASP A 98 -23.83 -7.71 17.40
C ASP A 98 -22.45 -8.32 17.73
N GLY A 99 -21.52 -7.54 18.27
CA GLY A 99 -20.17 -7.98 18.64
C GLY A 99 -19.16 -8.08 17.50
N ARG A 100 -19.55 -7.63 16.28
CA ARG A 100 -18.66 -7.52 15.12
C ARG A 100 -17.67 -6.37 15.26
N ARG A 101 -16.58 -6.41 14.47
CA ARG A 101 -15.69 -5.25 14.32
C ARG A 101 -16.46 -4.11 13.69
N PRO A 102 -16.63 -2.98 14.39
CA PRO A 102 -17.39 -1.89 13.82
C PRO A 102 -16.60 -1.22 12.69
N LEU A 103 -17.27 -0.95 11.58
CA LEU A 103 -16.68 -0.39 10.36
C LEU A 103 -17.60 0.70 9.79
N THR A 104 -17.00 1.85 9.52
CA THR A 104 -17.63 2.92 8.75
C THR A 104 -16.62 3.50 7.78
N PHE A 105 -17.15 4.02 6.69
CA PHE A 105 -16.37 4.73 5.69
C PHE A 105 -16.93 6.14 5.53
N SER A 106 -16.13 7.17 5.78
CA SER A 106 -16.67 8.53 5.90
C SER A 106 -15.71 9.63 5.46
N ARG A 107 -16.24 10.81 5.15
CA ARG A 107 -15.43 12.02 4.94
C ARG A 107 -14.75 12.44 6.25
N TYR A 108 -13.71 13.26 6.12
CA TYR A 108 -13.03 13.85 7.27
C TYR A 108 -13.93 14.85 8.00
N ALA A 109 -14.25 14.55 9.27
CA ALA A 109 -15.08 15.40 10.13
C ALA A 109 -14.26 16.23 11.15
N GLY A 110 -12.97 16.44 10.88
CA GLY A 110 -12.07 17.19 11.77
C GLY A 110 -11.28 16.32 12.76
N LEU A 111 -10.63 16.99 13.71
CA LEU A 111 -9.80 16.33 14.73
C LEU A 111 -10.65 15.42 15.63
N GLY A 112 -10.14 14.22 15.91
CA GLY A 112 -10.85 13.19 16.67
C GLY A 112 -11.71 12.25 15.84
N SER A 113 -11.90 12.52 14.54
CA SER A 113 -12.61 11.60 13.63
C SER A 113 -11.87 10.29 13.37
N HIS A 114 -10.56 10.22 13.63
CA HIS A 114 -9.76 8.99 13.53
C HIS A 114 -10.21 7.87 14.48
N ARG A 115 -11.07 8.18 15.46
CA ARG A 115 -11.76 7.18 16.30
C ARG A 115 -12.67 6.25 15.47
N TYR A 116 -12.98 6.65 14.24
CA TYR A 116 -13.78 5.88 13.29
C TYR A 116 -12.88 5.47 12.11
N PRO A 117 -12.98 4.22 11.66
CA PRO A 117 -11.85 3.51 11.07
C PRO A 117 -11.41 4.05 9.72
N VAL A 118 -12.30 4.42 8.80
CA VAL A 118 -11.88 4.82 7.44
C VAL A 118 -12.33 6.22 7.07
N GLY A 119 -11.36 7.06 6.71
CA GLY A 119 -11.55 8.44 6.25
C GLY A 119 -11.17 8.56 4.79
N PHE A 120 -11.71 9.55 4.06
CA PHE A 120 -11.20 9.87 2.72
C PHE A 120 -11.06 11.36 2.40
N SER A 121 -10.19 11.62 1.43
CA SER A 121 -9.81 12.95 0.94
C SER A 121 -10.90 13.72 0.18
N GLY A 122 -12.05 13.11 -0.10
CA GLY A 122 -13.12 13.73 -0.88
C GLY A 122 -12.89 13.68 -2.39
N ASP A 123 -13.53 14.61 -3.08
CA ASP A 123 -13.74 14.55 -4.54
C ASP A 123 -12.57 15.18 -5.30
N THR A 124 -11.52 14.40 -5.52
CA THR A 124 -10.31 14.84 -6.24
C THR A 124 -10.56 15.07 -7.74
N ILE A 125 -9.91 16.08 -8.32
CA ILE A 125 -9.95 16.32 -9.76
C ILE A 125 -9.00 15.35 -10.46
N ILE A 126 -9.39 14.70 -11.56
CA ILE A 126 -8.52 13.78 -12.32
C ILE A 126 -7.41 14.58 -13.04
N THR A 127 -6.28 14.78 -12.35
CA THR A 127 -5.09 15.51 -12.82
C THR A 127 -3.82 14.99 -12.15
N TRP A 128 -2.66 15.24 -12.76
CA TRP A 128 -1.37 14.92 -12.17
C TRP A 128 -1.10 15.71 -10.89
N ASP A 129 -1.55 16.97 -10.79
CA ASP A 129 -1.42 17.77 -9.56
C ASP A 129 -2.15 17.12 -8.37
N SER A 130 -3.36 16.59 -8.61
CA SER A 130 -4.09 15.84 -7.57
C SER A 130 -3.35 14.57 -7.14
N LEU A 131 -2.75 13.84 -8.10
CA LEU A 131 -1.95 12.65 -7.83
C LEU A 131 -0.68 13.02 -7.04
N ASP A 132 0.02 14.07 -7.42
CA ASP A 132 1.22 14.56 -6.72
C ASP A 132 0.95 15.00 -5.29
N PHE A 133 -0.27 15.48 -5.01
CA PHE A 133 -0.67 15.81 -3.65
C PHE A 133 -1.01 14.59 -2.77
N GLN A 134 -1.46 13.46 -3.36
CA GLN A 134 -1.99 12.33 -2.58
C GLN A 134 -0.98 11.67 -1.63
N PRO A 135 0.29 11.40 -1.99
CA PRO A 135 1.24 10.76 -1.09
C PRO A 135 1.49 11.61 0.18
N TYR A 136 1.78 12.89 0.02
CA TYR A 136 1.91 13.85 1.12
C TYR A 136 0.66 13.87 2.00
N PHE A 137 -0.52 13.98 1.40
CA PHE A 137 -1.76 14.07 2.17
C PHE A 137 -2.07 12.78 2.93
N THR A 138 -1.84 11.62 2.30
CA THR A 138 -2.03 10.30 2.90
C THR A 138 -1.07 10.07 4.06
N ALA A 139 0.22 10.40 3.90
CA ALA A 139 1.20 10.24 4.96
C ALA A 139 0.95 11.20 6.13
N THR A 140 0.65 12.47 5.86
CA THR A 140 0.43 13.47 6.92
C THR A 140 -0.86 13.27 7.70
N ALA A 141 -1.81 12.48 7.20
CA ALA A 141 -3.00 12.05 7.96
C ALA A 141 -2.62 11.36 9.30
N ALA A 142 -1.47 10.68 9.34
CA ALA A 142 -0.92 10.08 10.55
C ALA A 142 -0.66 11.10 11.67
N ASN A 143 -0.34 12.37 11.33
CA ASN A 143 -0.08 13.43 12.34
C ASN A 143 -1.32 13.77 13.18
N VAL A 144 -2.50 13.44 12.69
CA VAL A 144 -3.78 13.67 13.39
C VAL A 144 -4.45 12.36 13.81
N GLY A 145 -3.67 11.27 13.85
CA GLY A 145 -4.09 9.93 14.25
C GLY A 145 -4.87 9.16 13.19
N TYR A 146 -5.03 9.70 11.98
CA TYR A 146 -5.83 9.08 10.92
C TYR A 146 -4.99 8.07 10.12
N THR A 147 -4.84 6.86 10.68
CA THR A 147 -3.92 5.83 10.15
C THR A 147 -4.47 5.09 8.93
N TRP A 148 -5.78 5.12 8.72
CA TRP A 148 -6.51 4.47 7.63
C TRP A 148 -7.14 5.51 6.70
N TRP A 149 -6.27 6.26 6.03
CA TRP A 149 -6.67 7.27 5.06
C TRP A 149 -6.86 6.67 3.68
N SER A 150 -7.96 7.04 3.03
CA SER A 150 -8.32 6.63 1.68
C SER A 150 -8.40 7.83 0.74
N HIS A 151 -8.23 7.57 -0.55
CA HIS A 151 -8.50 8.52 -1.62
C HIS A 151 -9.08 7.79 -2.84
N ASP A 152 -9.64 8.54 -3.78
CA ASP A 152 -10.16 7.98 -5.02
C ASP A 152 -9.03 7.68 -6.00
N ILE A 153 -8.71 6.40 -6.16
CA ILE A 153 -7.64 5.98 -7.06
C ILE A 153 -8.02 6.30 -8.51
N GLY A 154 -7.13 7.04 -9.18
CA GLY A 154 -7.34 7.60 -10.52
C GLY A 154 -8.20 8.87 -10.55
N GLY A 155 -8.50 9.48 -9.39
CA GLY A 155 -9.26 10.72 -9.24
C GLY A 155 -10.78 10.57 -9.27
N HIS A 156 -11.52 11.51 -8.70
CA HIS A 156 -12.98 11.41 -8.54
C HIS A 156 -13.77 11.94 -9.75
N MET A 157 -13.48 13.17 -10.17
CA MET A 157 -14.31 13.93 -11.12
C MET A 157 -13.51 14.89 -11.99
N TRP A 158 -14.17 15.42 -13.04
CA TRP A 158 -13.59 16.35 -14.01
C TRP A 158 -12.28 15.84 -14.61
N GLY A 159 -11.51 16.71 -15.27
CA GLY A 159 -10.28 16.33 -15.95
C GLY A 159 -10.51 15.54 -17.24
N ALA A 160 -9.53 14.73 -17.63
CA ALA A 160 -9.55 13.94 -18.85
C ALA A 160 -8.99 12.53 -18.60
N LYS A 161 -9.35 11.58 -19.49
CA LYS A 161 -8.81 10.22 -19.43
C LYS A 161 -7.31 10.25 -19.71
N ASP A 162 -6.52 9.91 -18.70
CA ASP A 162 -5.08 9.68 -18.80
C ASP A 162 -4.79 8.28 -18.24
N THR A 163 -4.42 7.37 -19.15
CA THR A 163 -4.12 5.98 -18.82
C THR A 163 -2.87 5.85 -17.95
N GLU A 164 -1.85 6.68 -18.20
CA GLU A 164 -0.61 6.65 -17.45
C GLU A 164 -0.84 7.12 -16.01
N LEU A 165 -1.52 8.25 -15.86
CA LEU A 165 -1.96 8.77 -14.56
C LEU A 165 -2.73 7.71 -13.77
N THR A 166 -3.68 7.03 -14.42
CA THR A 166 -4.47 5.98 -13.76
C THR A 166 -3.59 4.83 -13.28
N VAL A 167 -2.63 4.39 -14.09
CA VAL A 167 -1.68 3.34 -13.68
C VAL A 167 -0.82 3.80 -12.51
N ARG A 168 -0.23 5.00 -12.56
CA ARG A 168 0.57 5.56 -11.46
C ARG A 168 -0.24 5.71 -10.17
N TRP A 169 -1.50 6.11 -10.28
CA TRP A 169 -2.38 6.21 -9.12
C TRP A 169 -2.75 4.83 -8.56
N CYS A 170 -2.98 3.82 -9.40
CA CYS A 170 -3.19 2.43 -8.95
C CYS A 170 -1.95 1.87 -8.23
N GLN A 171 -0.74 2.23 -8.67
CA GLN A 171 0.50 1.87 -7.98
C GLN A 171 0.55 2.46 -6.57
N LEU A 172 0.26 3.76 -6.43
CA LEU A 172 0.13 4.42 -5.14
C LEU A 172 -0.94 3.76 -4.26
N GLY A 173 -2.13 3.52 -4.82
CA GLY A 173 -3.28 2.99 -4.09
C GLY A 173 -3.05 1.59 -3.52
N ALA A 174 -2.38 0.70 -4.27
CA ALA A 174 -1.98 -0.62 -3.78
C ALA A 174 -1.02 -0.54 -2.57
N LEU A 175 -0.26 0.55 -2.47
CA LEU A 175 0.73 0.83 -1.43
C LEU A 175 0.24 1.89 -0.41
N SER A 176 -1.06 2.17 -0.37
CA SER A 176 -1.72 3.10 0.57
C SER A 176 -2.50 2.33 1.64
N PRO A 177 -2.95 2.95 2.76
CA PRO A 177 -3.71 2.25 3.78
C PRO A 177 -4.97 1.58 3.21
N VAL A 178 -5.71 2.28 2.34
CA VAL A 178 -6.92 1.76 1.68
C VAL A 178 -6.75 1.76 0.17
N ASN A 179 -7.07 0.62 -0.46
CA ASN A 179 -7.04 0.46 -1.91
C ASN A 179 -8.47 0.54 -2.49
N ARG A 180 -8.93 1.76 -2.84
CA ARG A 180 -10.30 2.01 -3.33
C ARG A 180 -10.30 2.66 -4.72
N LEU A 181 -10.76 1.91 -5.70
CA LEU A 181 -11.10 2.43 -7.04
C LEU A 181 -12.50 3.06 -6.99
N HIS A 182 -12.61 4.37 -7.19
CA HIS A 182 -13.90 5.09 -7.15
C HIS A 182 -13.86 6.38 -7.97
N SER A 183 -15.03 6.82 -8.43
CA SER A 183 -15.26 8.11 -9.10
C SER A 183 -16.74 8.51 -9.08
N SER A 184 -17.00 9.74 -9.49
CA SER A 184 -18.31 10.24 -9.85
C SER A 184 -19.04 9.34 -10.86
N ASN A 185 -20.38 9.45 -10.87
CA ASN A 185 -21.26 8.72 -11.78
C ASN A 185 -21.24 9.32 -13.20
N SER A 186 -20.12 9.20 -13.90
CA SER A 186 -20.00 9.52 -15.31
C SER A 186 -19.71 8.25 -16.11
N PRO A 187 -20.40 8.03 -17.25
CA PRO A 187 -20.16 6.86 -18.11
C PRO A 187 -18.76 6.86 -18.74
N PHE A 188 -18.02 7.97 -18.66
CA PHE A 188 -16.67 8.11 -19.20
C PHE A 188 -15.56 7.97 -18.14
N THR A 189 -15.90 7.96 -16.86
CA THR A 189 -14.94 7.82 -15.74
C THR A 189 -15.01 6.40 -15.19
N THR A 190 -14.60 5.42 -16.01
CA THR A 190 -14.52 4.02 -15.60
C THR A 190 -13.28 3.77 -14.74
N LYS A 191 -13.36 2.82 -13.82
CA LYS A 191 -12.25 2.46 -12.92
C LYS A 191 -11.81 1.02 -13.06
N GLU A 192 -12.58 0.24 -13.80
CA GLU A 192 -12.32 -1.14 -14.08
C GLU A 192 -11.04 -1.29 -14.92
N PRO A 193 -10.04 -2.08 -14.47
CA PRO A 193 -8.74 -2.15 -15.11
C PRO A 193 -8.77 -2.51 -16.59
N TRP A 194 -9.73 -3.33 -17.03
CA TRP A 194 -9.86 -3.80 -18.42
C TRP A 194 -10.25 -2.70 -19.42
N THR A 195 -10.61 -1.50 -18.96
CA THR A 195 -11.00 -0.36 -19.82
C THR A 195 -9.82 0.50 -20.30
N PHE A 196 -8.59 0.16 -19.89
CA PHE A 196 -7.37 0.95 -20.14
C PHE A 196 -6.40 0.32 -21.15
N GLY A 197 -6.82 -0.72 -21.88
CA GLY A 197 -5.99 -1.42 -22.85
C GLY A 197 -4.99 -2.39 -22.19
N PRO A 198 -4.31 -3.25 -22.98
CA PRO A 198 -3.61 -4.43 -22.46
C PRO A 198 -2.42 -4.09 -21.55
N ARG A 199 -1.62 -3.06 -21.89
CA ARG A 199 -0.46 -2.64 -21.08
C ARG A 199 -0.91 -2.20 -19.69
N ALA A 200 -1.82 -1.24 -19.62
CA ALA A 200 -2.32 -0.71 -18.35
C ALA A 200 -3.11 -1.75 -17.55
N PHE A 201 -3.96 -2.54 -18.21
CA PHE A 201 -4.66 -3.67 -17.57
C PHE A 201 -3.68 -4.63 -16.89
N GLY A 202 -2.60 -5.01 -17.59
CA GLY A 202 -1.55 -5.86 -17.05
C GLY A 202 -0.90 -5.26 -15.80
N VAL A 203 -0.47 -3.99 -15.86
CA VAL A 203 0.17 -3.31 -14.72
C VAL A 203 -0.80 -3.19 -13.54
N ILE A 204 -2.03 -2.70 -13.76
CA ILE A 204 -3.00 -2.50 -12.69
C ILE A 204 -3.36 -3.84 -12.03
N SER A 205 -3.62 -4.88 -12.82
CA SER A 205 -3.92 -6.22 -12.30
C SER A 205 -2.79 -6.78 -11.44
N ARG A 206 -1.54 -6.52 -11.84
CA ARG A 206 -0.36 -6.89 -11.04
C ARG A 206 -0.32 -6.17 -9.70
N PHE A 207 -0.52 -4.86 -9.66
CA PHE A 207 -0.53 -4.11 -8.40
C PHE A 207 -1.71 -4.50 -7.48
N LEU A 208 -2.88 -4.80 -8.03
CA LEU A 208 -4.01 -5.33 -7.26
C LEU A 208 -3.71 -6.71 -6.66
N ARG A 209 -2.98 -7.57 -7.38
CA ARG A 209 -2.49 -8.86 -6.85
C ARG A 209 -1.40 -8.69 -5.80
N LEU A 210 -0.47 -7.74 -6.01
CA LEU A 210 0.54 -7.39 -5.01
C LEU A 210 -0.11 -6.94 -3.69
N ARG A 211 -1.18 -6.13 -3.77
CA ARG A 211 -1.97 -5.74 -2.59
C ARG A 211 -2.47 -6.95 -1.81
N HIS A 212 -2.97 -7.99 -2.48
CA HIS A 212 -3.38 -9.24 -1.83
C HIS A 212 -2.19 -9.97 -1.19
N ARG A 213 -1.05 -10.09 -1.89
CA ARG A 213 0.15 -10.72 -1.33
C ARG A 213 0.64 -10.02 -0.07
N LEU A 214 0.51 -8.70 -0.02
CA LEU A 214 0.94 -7.85 1.11
C LEU A 214 0.01 -7.89 2.32
N ILE A 215 -1.13 -8.60 2.27
CA ILE A 215 -2.09 -8.64 3.39
C ILE A 215 -1.43 -8.99 4.73
N PRO A 216 -0.57 -10.02 4.86
CA PRO A 216 0.06 -10.33 6.13
C PRO A 216 0.87 -9.15 6.70
N ALA A 217 1.63 -8.46 5.84
CA ALA A 217 2.42 -7.28 6.24
C ALA A 217 1.55 -6.07 6.57
N LEU A 218 0.51 -5.80 5.78
CA LEU A 218 -0.43 -4.70 6.00
C LEU A 218 -1.27 -4.92 7.25
N TYR A 219 -1.65 -6.16 7.53
CA TYR A 219 -2.40 -6.54 8.72
C TYR A 219 -1.54 -6.50 9.99
N THR A 220 -0.26 -6.84 9.86
CA THR A 220 0.72 -6.59 10.93
C THR A 220 0.83 -5.10 11.24
N ALA A 221 0.90 -4.26 10.21
CA ALA A 221 0.88 -2.80 10.38
C ALA A 221 -0.46 -2.29 10.96
N ALA A 222 -1.58 -2.93 10.63
CA ALA A 222 -2.89 -2.63 11.21
C ALA A 222 -2.90 -2.84 12.73
N TRP A 223 -2.33 -3.96 13.19
CA TRP A 223 -2.20 -4.26 14.61
C TRP A 223 -1.33 -3.24 15.33
N ARG A 224 -0.18 -2.87 14.76
CA ARG A 224 0.65 -1.78 15.31
C ARG A 224 -0.06 -0.44 15.37
N ALA A 225 -0.89 -0.13 14.38
CA ALA A 225 -1.72 1.08 14.42
C ALA A 225 -2.76 1.03 15.54
N HIS A 226 -3.31 -0.16 15.84
CA HIS A 226 -4.28 -0.37 16.90
C HIS A 226 -3.65 -0.35 18.31
N THR A 227 -2.52 -1.03 18.52
CA THR A 227 -1.90 -1.19 19.84
C THR A 227 -0.95 -0.05 20.20
N ASP A 228 -0.16 0.41 19.23
CA ASP A 228 0.98 1.30 19.47
C ASP A 228 0.80 2.70 18.86
N ALA A 229 -0.34 2.93 18.18
CA ALA A 229 -0.63 4.15 17.43
C ALA A 229 0.39 4.48 16.31
N VAL A 230 1.09 3.47 15.79
CA VAL A 230 2.01 3.62 14.64
C VAL A 230 1.25 3.40 13.34
N ALA A 231 1.13 4.45 12.52
CA ALA A 231 0.34 4.38 11.29
C ALA A 231 0.89 3.39 10.26
N VAL A 232 -0.02 2.78 9.49
CA VAL A 232 0.31 1.84 8.39
C VAL A 232 1.20 2.51 7.35
N VAL A 233 0.85 3.74 6.98
CA VAL A 233 1.68 4.66 6.19
C VAL A 233 2.04 5.85 7.05
N ARG A 234 3.33 6.21 7.09
CA ARG A 234 3.82 7.35 7.88
C ARG A 234 4.92 8.13 7.17
N PRO A 235 4.98 9.45 7.38
CA PRO A 235 5.99 10.29 6.76
C PRO A 235 7.37 9.98 7.35
N MET A 236 8.42 10.22 6.58
CA MET A 236 9.80 9.84 6.95
C MET A 236 10.26 10.41 8.28
N TYR A 237 9.81 11.61 8.65
CA TYR A 237 10.20 12.27 9.90
C TYR A 237 9.60 11.64 11.17
N HIS A 238 8.66 10.69 11.06
CA HIS A 238 8.22 9.92 12.24
C HIS A 238 9.33 9.01 12.75
N ASP A 239 10.08 8.37 11.85
CA ASP A 239 11.17 7.44 12.20
C ASP A 239 12.54 8.14 12.20
N HIS A 240 12.64 9.30 11.54
CA HIS A 240 13.87 10.10 11.44
C HIS A 240 13.65 11.58 11.81
N PRO A 241 13.17 11.89 13.03
CA PRO A 241 12.76 13.25 13.40
C PRO A 241 13.91 14.27 13.48
N LEU A 242 15.16 13.82 13.56
CA LEU A 242 16.35 14.67 13.66
C LEU A 242 17.08 14.84 12.32
N ALA A 243 16.57 14.26 11.24
CA ALA A 243 17.17 14.38 9.91
C ALA A 243 16.37 15.39 9.08
N ASP A 244 16.99 16.52 8.73
CA ASP A 244 16.37 17.55 7.88
C ASP A 244 15.92 16.98 6.54
N ASP A 245 16.67 16.02 6.00
CA ASP A 245 16.33 15.33 4.74
C ASP A 245 14.98 14.62 4.80
N ALA A 246 14.56 14.11 5.95
CA ALA A 246 13.26 13.45 6.13
C ALA A 246 12.08 14.39 5.89
N TYR A 247 12.27 15.70 6.09
CA TYR A 247 11.28 16.74 5.84
C TYR A 247 11.31 17.25 4.39
N SER A 248 12.35 16.92 3.62
CA SER A 248 12.52 17.35 2.22
C SER A 248 11.87 16.42 1.19
N VAL A 249 11.32 15.28 1.63
CA VAL A 249 10.72 14.25 0.77
C VAL A 249 9.24 14.00 1.10
N PRO A 250 8.35 15.00 0.94
CA PRO A 250 6.96 14.95 1.43
C PRO A 250 6.12 13.84 0.79
N ASN A 251 6.47 13.39 -0.42
CA ASN A 251 5.78 12.32 -1.13
C ASN A 251 6.39 10.93 -0.90
N GLN A 252 7.46 10.83 -0.12
CA GLN A 252 8.06 9.57 0.31
C GLN A 252 7.55 9.20 1.70
N TYR A 253 7.26 7.92 1.91
CA TYR A 253 6.73 7.43 3.17
C TYR A 253 7.21 6.01 3.49
N LEU A 254 7.09 5.64 4.76
CA LEU A 254 7.26 4.26 5.21
C LEU A 254 5.91 3.54 5.21
N LEU A 255 5.88 2.33 4.68
CA LEU A 255 4.76 1.40 4.69
C LEU A 255 5.10 0.20 5.58
N GLY A 256 4.35 0.03 6.66
CA GLY A 256 4.63 -1.01 7.66
C GLY A 256 6.02 -0.85 8.28
N GLU A 257 6.68 -1.96 8.62
CA GLU A 257 7.92 -1.91 9.40
C GLU A 257 9.16 -1.49 8.58
N HIS A 258 9.25 -1.89 7.31
CA HIS A 258 10.53 -1.89 6.59
C HIS A 258 10.50 -1.42 5.13
N LEU A 259 9.34 -1.07 4.58
CA LEU A 259 9.23 -0.63 3.20
C LEU A 259 9.23 0.90 3.13
N LEU A 260 10.11 1.46 2.32
CA LEU A 260 10.12 2.85 1.91
C LEU A 260 9.49 2.92 0.51
N VAL A 261 8.46 3.74 0.35
CA VAL A 261 7.76 3.93 -0.92
C VAL A 261 7.99 5.35 -1.41
N ALA A 262 8.42 5.49 -2.66
CA ALA A 262 8.55 6.77 -3.35
C ALA A 262 7.73 6.71 -4.66
N PRO A 263 6.44 7.06 -4.63
CA PRO A 263 5.57 7.02 -5.80
C PRO A 263 6.06 7.98 -6.90
N ILE A 264 5.92 7.58 -8.17
CA ILE A 264 6.12 8.48 -9.30
C ILE A 264 4.78 9.15 -9.62
N THR A 265 4.73 10.45 -9.40
CA THR A 265 3.52 11.29 -9.51
C THR A 265 3.60 12.29 -10.67
N THR A 266 4.50 12.04 -11.62
CA THR A 266 4.66 12.83 -12.84
C THR A 266 4.66 11.93 -14.09
N PRO A 267 4.30 12.46 -15.27
CA PRO A 267 4.36 11.70 -16.51
C PRO A 267 5.77 11.19 -16.84
N GLU A 268 5.85 10.04 -17.49
CA GLU A 268 7.10 9.48 -18.00
C GLU A 268 7.71 10.36 -19.08
N ASP A 269 9.04 10.39 -19.13
CA ASP A 269 9.75 10.99 -20.26
C ASP A 269 9.40 10.20 -21.52
N ARG A 270 8.95 10.92 -22.55
CA ARG A 270 8.41 10.31 -23.77
C ARG A 270 9.46 9.52 -24.55
N LEU A 271 10.72 9.93 -24.53
CA LEU A 271 11.79 9.27 -25.25
C LEU A 271 12.40 8.15 -24.40
N ALA A 272 12.65 8.39 -23.12
CA ALA A 272 13.24 7.38 -22.24
C ALA A 272 12.25 6.28 -21.82
N LYS A 273 10.93 6.54 -21.84
CA LYS A 273 9.87 5.68 -21.28
C LYS A 273 10.05 5.40 -19.79
N LEU A 274 10.50 6.41 -19.06
CA LEU A 274 10.82 6.33 -17.63
C LEU A 274 10.19 7.50 -16.89
N GLY A 275 9.54 7.19 -15.77
CA GLY A 275 9.23 8.19 -14.75
C GLY A 275 10.36 8.27 -13.72
N ALA A 276 10.46 9.40 -13.03
CA ALA A 276 11.50 9.65 -12.04
C ALA A 276 10.91 10.22 -10.76
N VAL A 277 11.55 9.91 -9.63
CA VAL A 277 11.24 10.50 -8.32
C VAL A 277 12.52 10.66 -7.51
N ARG A 278 12.68 11.83 -6.88
CA ARG A 278 13.75 12.05 -5.91
C ARG A 278 13.34 11.46 -4.57
N ALA A 279 14.21 10.62 -4.01
CA ALA A 279 14.03 9.95 -2.73
C ALA A 279 15.26 10.17 -1.84
N TRP A 280 15.04 10.17 -0.53
CA TRP A 280 16.10 10.13 0.46
C TRP A 280 16.10 8.76 1.13
N LEU A 281 17.22 8.05 1.02
CA LEU A 281 17.40 6.78 1.72
C LEU A 281 18.10 7.06 3.06
N PRO A 282 17.48 6.74 4.21
CA PRO A 282 18.14 6.81 5.51
C PRO A 282 19.37 5.89 5.57
N ASP A 283 20.27 6.13 6.53
CA ASP A 283 21.46 5.30 6.73
C ASP A 283 21.15 3.79 6.78
N GLY A 284 22.04 3.00 6.18
CA GLY A 284 21.89 1.56 6.04
C GLY A 284 21.92 1.10 4.59
N ALA A 285 21.46 -0.12 4.35
CA ALA A 285 21.33 -0.68 3.00
C ALA A 285 19.86 -0.95 2.68
N TRP A 286 19.50 -0.76 1.41
CA TRP A 286 18.14 -0.81 0.92
C TRP A 286 18.07 -1.61 -0.37
N PHE A 287 17.13 -2.55 -0.47
CA PHE A 287 16.89 -3.36 -1.65
C PHE A 287 15.63 -2.88 -2.36
N ASP A 288 15.71 -2.60 -3.65
CA ASP A 288 14.51 -2.35 -4.43
C ASP A 288 13.74 -3.65 -4.65
N ALA A 289 12.50 -3.70 -4.17
CA ALA A 289 11.68 -4.91 -4.14
C ALA A 289 11.28 -5.41 -5.55
N PHE A 290 11.34 -4.56 -6.57
CA PHE A 290 10.93 -4.89 -7.95
C PHE A 290 12.12 -5.24 -8.86
N THR A 291 13.29 -4.67 -8.59
CA THR A 291 14.50 -4.83 -9.42
C THR A 291 15.54 -5.70 -8.73
N GLY A 292 15.49 -5.84 -7.40
CA GLY A 292 16.46 -6.59 -6.60
C GLY A 292 17.76 -5.83 -6.35
N GLN A 293 17.92 -4.64 -6.94
CA GLN A 293 19.11 -3.82 -6.78
C GLN A 293 19.25 -3.34 -5.34
N ARG A 294 20.49 -3.34 -4.85
CA ARG A 294 20.84 -2.84 -3.52
C ARG A 294 21.46 -1.44 -3.62
N TYR A 295 21.10 -0.56 -2.70
CA TYR A 295 21.61 0.79 -2.59
C TYR A 295 22.11 1.07 -1.18
N GLY A 296 23.21 1.79 -1.08
CA GLY A 296 23.64 2.44 0.16
C GLY A 296 22.78 3.68 0.47
N GLY A 297 22.39 3.81 1.73
CA GLY A 297 21.63 4.93 2.28
C GLY A 297 22.51 6.11 2.71
N GLY A 298 21.93 7.01 3.52
CA GLY A 298 22.55 8.25 3.96
C GLY A 298 22.62 9.33 2.88
N ARG A 299 21.78 9.22 1.84
CA ARG A 299 21.87 10.08 0.65
C ARG A 299 20.54 10.22 -0.08
N HIS A 300 20.47 11.27 -0.89
CA HIS A 300 19.44 11.41 -1.92
C HIS A 300 19.80 10.61 -3.17
N LEU A 301 18.78 10.01 -3.78
CA LEU A 301 18.85 9.34 -5.08
C LEU A 301 17.64 9.72 -5.92
N THR A 302 17.82 9.77 -7.23
CA THR A 302 16.69 9.85 -8.17
C THR A 302 16.45 8.45 -8.71
N LEU A 303 15.26 7.91 -8.46
CA LEU A 303 14.87 6.56 -8.82
C LEU A 303 14.02 6.58 -10.09
N HIS A 304 14.41 5.80 -11.09
CA HIS A 304 13.81 5.79 -12.42
C HIS A 304 13.11 4.46 -12.69
N ARG A 305 11.82 4.49 -13.01
CA ARG A 305 11.05 3.27 -13.29
C ARG A 305 10.19 3.46 -14.54
N SER A 306 10.11 2.40 -15.35
CA SER A 306 9.10 2.32 -16.39
C SER A 306 7.70 2.30 -15.78
N LEU A 307 6.67 2.40 -16.61
CA LEU A 307 5.27 2.37 -16.16
C LEU A 307 4.92 1.08 -15.38
N GLU A 308 5.63 -0.01 -15.60
CA GLU A 308 5.36 -1.33 -15.01
C GLU A 308 5.77 -1.44 -13.53
N ARG A 309 6.56 -0.48 -13.01
CA ARG A 309 7.16 -0.53 -11.67
C ARG A 309 7.05 0.81 -10.95
N VAL A 310 7.18 0.78 -9.63
CA VAL A 310 7.27 1.94 -8.75
C VAL A 310 8.40 1.73 -7.75
N PRO A 311 9.16 2.76 -7.34
CA PRO A 311 10.20 2.59 -6.33
C PRO A 311 9.63 2.17 -4.96
N VAL A 312 9.97 0.95 -4.54
CA VAL A 312 9.73 0.43 -3.19
C VAL A 312 11.01 -0.22 -2.71
N LEU A 313 11.58 0.32 -1.64
CA LEU A 313 12.85 -0.10 -1.10
C LEU A 313 12.63 -0.77 0.26
N ALA A 314 13.06 -2.01 0.42
CA ALA A 314 13.06 -2.73 1.68
C ALA A 314 14.40 -2.56 2.39
N ARG A 315 14.37 -2.28 3.70
CA ARG A 315 15.60 -2.20 4.50
C ARG A 315 16.29 -3.58 4.55
N ALA A 316 17.60 -3.61 4.41
CA ALA A 316 18.39 -4.82 4.68
C ALA A 316 18.13 -5.31 6.13
N GLY A 317 17.97 -6.61 6.32
CA GLY A 317 17.55 -7.19 7.61
C GLY A 317 16.04 -7.47 7.70
N SER A 318 15.26 -7.06 6.71
CA SER A 318 13.80 -7.24 6.74
C SER A 318 13.35 -8.58 6.17
N VAL A 319 12.30 -9.12 6.78
CA VAL A 319 11.55 -10.26 6.28
C VAL A 319 10.12 -9.79 6.01
N LEU A 320 9.71 -9.83 4.75
CA LEU A 320 8.37 -9.44 4.33
C LEU A 320 7.50 -10.70 4.16
N PRO A 321 6.54 -10.96 5.06
CA PRO A 321 5.62 -12.08 4.92
C PRO A 321 4.60 -11.82 3.81
N LEU A 322 4.50 -12.73 2.85
CA LEU A 322 3.63 -12.63 1.68
C LEU A 322 2.69 -13.83 1.61
N ALA A 323 1.41 -13.55 1.40
CA ALA A 323 0.41 -14.54 1.04
C ALA A 323 0.44 -14.84 -0.47
N ASP A 324 -0.31 -15.86 -0.90
CA ASP A 324 -0.57 -16.10 -2.32
C ASP A 324 -1.43 -14.97 -2.91
N ALA A 325 -1.19 -14.64 -4.18
CA ALA A 325 -1.80 -13.48 -4.84
C ALA A 325 -3.34 -13.54 -4.98
N LEU A 326 -3.91 -14.73 -4.84
CA LEU A 326 -5.35 -14.99 -4.92
C LEU A 326 -5.88 -15.68 -3.65
N ALA A 327 -5.11 -15.66 -2.56
CA ALA A 327 -5.55 -16.22 -1.29
C ALA A 327 -6.81 -15.50 -0.79
N PRO A 328 -7.80 -16.22 -0.23
CA PRO A 328 -8.87 -15.62 0.54
C PRO A 328 -8.30 -14.77 1.68
N VAL A 329 -8.94 -13.63 1.96
CA VAL A 329 -8.50 -12.67 2.99
C VAL A 329 -9.06 -12.99 4.38
N VAL A 330 -10.03 -13.91 4.44
CA VAL A 330 -10.79 -14.24 5.65
C VAL A 330 -10.06 -15.19 6.59
N ASP A 331 -9.12 -16.00 6.08
CA ASP A 331 -8.39 -17.00 6.87
C ASP A 331 -6.89 -16.72 6.87
N ALA A 332 -6.20 -17.15 7.94
CA ALA A 332 -4.75 -17.16 7.98
C ALA A 332 -4.19 -18.03 6.84
N PRO A 333 -3.19 -17.56 6.08
CA PRO A 333 -2.70 -18.29 4.92
C PRO A 333 -1.98 -19.57 5.34
N ALA A 334 -2.39 -20.71 4.79
CA ALA A 334 -1.76 -22.02 5.03
C ALA A 334 -0.34 -22.12 4.45
N ARG A 335 -0.04 -21.29 3.44
CA ARG A 335 1.28 -21.13 2.83
C ARG A 335 1.72 -19.68 2.96
N LEU A 336 2.95 -19.47 3.40
CA LEU A 336 3.56 -18.16 3.53
C LEU A 336 4.90 -18.12 2.78
N THR A 337 5.08 -17.11 1.94
CA THR A 337 6.40 -16.79 1.38
C THR A 337 7.04 -15.72 2.23
N LEU A 338 8.19 -16.02 2.83
CA LEU A 338 9.01 -15.05 3.54
C LEU A 338 10.00 -14.46 2.53
N ARG A 339 9.74 -13.24 2.10
CA ARG A 339 10.64 -12.50 1.23
C ARG A 339 11.74 -11.88 2.09
N VAL A 340 12.95 -12.40 1.95
CA VAL A 340 14.10 -12.12 2.81
C VAL A 340 15.02 -11.12 2.11
N PHE A 341 15.28 -9.99 2.75
CA PHE A 341 16.25 -8.99 2.32
C PHE A 341 17.50 -9.09 3.23
N PRO A 342 18.60 -9.73 2.77
CA PRO A 342 19.74 -10.08 3.62
C PRO A 342 20.34 -8.90 4.39
N GLY A 343 20.68 -9.14 5.67
CA GLY A 343 21.20 -8.17 6.63
C GLY A 343 20.81 -8.53 8.06
N ASP A 344 21.08 -7.65 9.03
CA ASP A 344 20.67 -7.85 10.41
C ASP A 344 19.36 -7.11 10.70
N GLY A 345 18.38 -7.81 11.28
CA GLY A 345 17.09 -7.17 11.56
C GLY A 345 16.07 -8.07 12.23
N VAL A 346 14.94 -7.45 12.58
CA VAL A 346 13.79 -8.12 13.18
C VAL A 346 12.54 -7.63 12.45
N SER A 347 11.69 -8.58 12.04
CA SER A 347 10.38 -8.32 11.46
C SER A 347 9.30 -9.11 12.19
N HIS A 348 8.05 -8.67 12.08
CA HIS A 348 6.92 -9.30 12.74
C HIS A 348 5.84 -9.75 11.76
N LEU A 349 5.08 -10.74 12.18
CA LEU A 349 3.79 -11.11 11.60
C LEU A 349 2.77 -11.16 12.72
N ALA A 350 1.73 -10.34 12.64
CA ALA A 350 0.59 -10.39 13.55
C ALA A 350 -0.62 -10.97 12.83
N GLU A 351 -1.27 -11.96 13.46
CA GLU A 351 -2.42 -12.70 12.95
C GLU A 351 -3.49 -12.83 14.03
N ASP A 352 -4.74 -12.88 13.61
CA ASP A 352 -5.89 -13.20 14.47
C ASP A 352 -7.00 -13.83 13.61
N HIS A 353 -8.19 -14.02 14.18
CA HIS A 353 -9.34 -14.58 13.46
C HIS A 353 -10.08 -13.59 12.54
N GLY A 354 -9.64 -12.34 12.40
CA GLY A 354 -10.25 -11.33 11.53
C GLY A 354 -11.65 -10.83 11.93
N GLU A 355 -12.35 -11.54 12.82
CA GLU A 355 -13.72 -11.25 13.27
C GLU A 355 -13.79 -10.90 14.77
N GLY A 356 -14.94 -10.38 15.20
CA GLY A 356 -15.23 -10.04 16.60
C GLY A 356 -14.41 -8.86 17.15
N ALA A 357 -14.68 -8.45 18.39
CA ALA A 357 -13.87 -7.42 19.05
C ALA A 357 -12.37 -7.83 19.03
N PRO A 358 -11.44 -6.91 18.67
CA PRO A 358 -10.02 -7.24 18.64
C PRO A 358 -9.57 -7.69 20.03
N ALA A 359 -8.97 -8.88 20.09
CA ALA A 359 -8.34 -9.44 21.28
C ALA A 359 -6.82 -9.16 21.25
N GLU A 360 -5.99 -10.04 21.79
CA GLU A 360 -4.54 -9.99 21.54
C GLU A 360 -4.21 -10.74 20.24
N PRO A 361 -3.32 -10.21 19.37
CA PRO A 361 -2.88 -10.93 18.20
C PRO A 361 -1.91 -12.04 18.56
N ASN A 362 -1.88 -13.06 17.70
CA ASN A 362 -0.78 -13.99 17.64
C ASN A 362 0.37 -13.33 16.87
N VAL A 363 1.56 -13.30 17.45
CA VAL A 363 2.73 -12.62 16.88
C VAL A 363 3.86 -13.62 16.69
N THR A 364 4.33 -13.73 15.45
CA THR A 364 5.57 -14.43 15.11
C THR A 364 6.65 -13.40 14.85
N ARG A 365 7.82 -13.57 15.48
CA ARG A 365 8.99 -12.70 15.27
C ARG A 365 10.03 -13.42 14.41
N PHE A 366 10.52 -12.72 13.39
CA PHE A 366 11.58 -13.17 12.50
C PHE A 366 12.87 -12.42 12.84
N VAL A 367 13.90 -13.13 13.28
CA VAL A 367 15.20 -12.56 13.63
C VAL A 367 16.22 -13.00 12.61
N GLN A 368 16.77 -12.04 11.87
CA GLN A 368 17.74 -12.28 10.81
C GLN A 368 19.12 -11.78 11.23
N ALA A 369 20.15 -12.58 10.94
CA ALA A 369 21.55 -12.18 11.03
C ALA A 369 22.30 -12.62 9.78
N LEU A 370 23.13 -11.74 9.22
CA LEU A 370 23.95 -12.00 8.05
C LEU A 370 25.44 -11.91 8.40
N ASN A 371 26.17 -13.00 8.20
CA ASN A 371 27.62 -13.04 8.37
C ASN A 371 28.30 -13.05 7.00
N LEU A 372 29.15 -12.06 6.74
CA LEU A 372 29.95 -12.02 5.50
C LEU A 372 31.20 -12.87 5.67
N ARG A 373 31.52 -13.66 4.65
CA ARG A 373 32.70 -14.52 4.61
C ARG A 373 33.81 -13.85 3.81
N ASP A 374 35.06 -14.20 4.12
CA ASP A 374 36.25 -13.66 3.43
C ASP A 374 36.33 -14.09 1.95
N ASP A 375 35.62 -15.15 1.57
CA ASP A 375 35.51 -15.64 0.18
C ASP A 375 34.44 -14.92 -0.66
N GLY A 376 33.77 -13.91 -0.10
CA GLY A 376 32.73 -13.13 -0.77
C GLY A 376 31.33 -13.76 -0.72
N LEU A 377 31.18 -14.93 -0.09
CA LEU A 377 29.88 -15.52 0.22
C LEU A 377 29.32 -14.95 1.53
N ALA A 378 28.08 -15.31 1.86
CA ALA A 378 27.50 -14.98 3.15
C ALA A 378 26.75 -16.16 3.78
N ASP A 379 26.72 -16.18 5.11
CA ASP A 379 25.88 -17.10 5.87
C ASP A 379 24.69 -16.32 6.46
N LEU A 380 23.48 -16.78 6.17
CA LEU A 380 22.24 -16.19 6.65
C LEU A 380 21.64 -17.09 7.72
N ARG A 381 21.43 -16.53 8.92
CA ARG A 381 20.63 -17.16 9.97
C ARG A 381 19.29 -16.45 10.07
N LEU A 382 18.21 -17.22 9.93
CA LEU A 382 16.84 -16.76 10.18
C LEU A 382 16.23 -17.60 11.31
N THR A 383 15.92 -16.96 12.43
CA THR A 383 15.15 -17.56 13.52
C THR A 383 13.70 -17.10 13.43
N ILE A 384 12.81 -18.05 13.19
CA ILE A 384 11.36 -17.90 13.33
C ILE A 384 11.05 -18.26 14.79
N GLU A 385 10.73 -17.27 15.61
CA GLU A 385 10.41 -17.52 17.02
C GLU A 385 9.03 -18.18 17.18
N PRO A 386 8.77 -18.88 18.31
CA PRO A 386 7.45 -19.40 18.59
C PRO A 386 6.38 -18.30 18.49
N THR A 387 5.27 -18.61 17.83
CA THR A 387 4.12 -17.70 17.71
C THR A 387 3.50 -17.49 19.09
N THR A 388 3.21 -16.23 19.46
CA THR A 388 2.48 -15.95 20.71
C THR A 388 1.04 -16.45 20.60
N GLY A 389 0.50 -16.97 21.70
CA GLY A 389 -0.89 -17.44 21.75
C GLY A 389 -1.14 -18.73 20.96
N PRO A 390 -2.38 -19.24 20.97
CA PRO A 390 -2.75 -20.40 20.17
C PRO A 390 -2.82 -19.97 18.70
N ASP A 391 -1.75 -20.23 17.95
CA ASP A 391 -1.75 -20.09 16.48
C ASP A 391 -2.95 -20.88 15.90
N PRO A 392 -3.83 -20.25 15.08
CA PRO A 392 -4.93 -20.98 14.43
C PRO A 392 -4.43 -22.13 13.56
N LEU A 393 -3.17 -22.10 13.15
CA LEU A 393 -2.50 -23.17 12.44
C LEU A 393 -1.53 -23.88 13.40
N ALA A 394 -1.64 -25.19 13.54
CA ALA A 394 -0.62 -26.02 14.22
C ALA A 394 0.73 -26.09 13.43
N GLY A 395 0.92 -25.22 12.43
CA GLY A 395 2.04 -25.19 11.52
C GLY A 395 1.61 -24.84 10.09
N ARG A 396 2.55 -24.30 9.31
CA ARG A 396 2.29 -23.74 7.97
C ARG A 396 3.41 -24.07 6.98
N GLU A 397 3.07 -24.13 5.70
CA GLU A 397 4.07 -24.29 4.64
C GLU A 397 4.82 -22.96 4.45
N ILE A 398 6.15 -22.99 4.59
CA ILE A 398 6.99 -21.80 4.44
C ILE A 398 8.00 -21.99 3.31
N ALA A 399 8.10 -20.98 2.46
CA ALA A 399 9.21 -20.82 1.52
C ALA A 399 9.96 -19.52 1.81
N LEU A 400 11.29 -19.57 1.71
CA LEU A 400 12.14 -18.38 1.75
C LEU A 400 12.42 -17.93 0.33
N GLU A 401 12.34 -16.62 0.07
CA GLU A 401 12.79 -16.00 -1.17
C GLU A 401 13.85 -14.95 -0.84
N ILE A 402 15.12 -15.31 -1.01
CA ILE A 402 16.28 -14.49 -0.66
C ILE A 402 16.66 -13.57 -1.82
N VAL A 403 16.46 -12.26 -1.61
CA VAL A 403 16.77 -11.23 -2.61
C VAL A 403 18.27 -11.04 -2.73
N GLY A 404 18.76 -10.97 -3.96
CA GLY A 404 20.19 -10.77 -4.24
C GLY A 404 21.06 -12.01 -4.05
N ALA A 405 20.47 -13.19 -3.83
CA ALA A 405 21.17 -14.47 -3.88
C ALA A 405 20.89 -15.21 -5.20
N VAL A 406 21.90 -15.92 -5.73
CA VAL A 406 21.78 -16.76 -6.94
C VAL A 406 22.03 -18.25 -6.69
N GLY A 407 22.47 -18.60 -5.48
CA GLY A 407 22.73 -19.98 -5.08
C GLY A 407 23.07 -20.08 -3.59
N VAL A 408 23.10 -21.29 -3.07
CA VAL A 408 23.46 -21.64 -1.69
C VAL A 408 24.19 -22.99 -1.67
N GLU A 409 25.14 -23.18 -0.77
CA GLU A 409 25.89 -24.44 -0.67
C GLU A 409 25.05 -25.54 0.00
N GLY A 410 25.07 -26.74 -0.59
CA GLY A 410 24.55 -27.96 0.06
C GLY A 410 23.03 -28.06 0.22
N ILE A 411 22.26 -27.14 -0.37
CA ILE A 411 20.80 -27.12 -0.33
C ILE A 411 20.24 -26.92 -1.74
N ASP A 412 19.20 -27.67 -2.09
CA ASP A 412 18.47 -27.48 -3.34
C ASP A 412 17.70 -26.15 -3.29
N ALA A 413 17.96 -25.30 -4.27
CA ALA A 413 17.34 -23.98 -4.39
C ALA A 413 17.19 -23.61 -5.86
N GLU A 414 16.18 -22.80 -6.17
CA GLU A 414 15.91 -22.35 -7.53
C GLU A 414 15.73 -20.84 -7.60
N ILE A 415 16.03 -20.24 -8.75
CA ILE A 415 15.71 -18.83 -8.97
C ILE A 415 14.27 -18.73 -9.43
N VAL A 416 13.45 -18.08 -8.60
CA VAL A 416 12.08 -17.74 -8.97
C VAL A 416 12.02 -16.32 -9.50
N THR A 417 11.26 -16.16 -10.58
CA THR A 417 10.91 -14.87 -11.15
C THR A 417 9.41 -14.67 -11.00
N ASP A 418 9.02 -13.50 -10.51
CA ASP A 418 7.62 -13.09 -10.43
C ASP A 418 7.41 -11.88 -11.35
N GLU A 419 6.20 -11.73 -11.88
CA GLU A 419 5.81 -10.51 -12.58
C GLU A 419 5.67 -9.31 -11.61
N LEU A 420 5.57 -9.57 -10.30
CA LEU A 420 5.31 -8.57 -9.26
C LEU A 420 6.55 -8.08 -8.52
N LEU A 421 7.53 -8.94 -8.25
CA LEU A 421 8.71 -8.65 -7.44
C LEU A 421 9.97 -9.12 -8.16
N SER A 422 11.13 -8.67 -7.68
CA SER A 422 12.42 -9.04 -8.28
C SER A 422 12.63 -10.57 -8.30
N PRO A 423 13.59 -11.07 -9.08
CA PRO A 423 14.08 -12.43 -8.90
C PRO A 423 14.62 -12.65 -7.47
N ALA A 424 14.54 -13.88 -6.98
CA ALA A 424 15.17 -14.31 -5.73
C ALA A 424 15.50 -15.81 -5.76
N LEU A 425 16.44 -16.20 -4.91
CA LEU A 425 16.71 -17.60 -4.60
C LEU A 425 15.62 -18.14 -3.68
N ARG A 426 14.91 -19.16 -4.12
CA ARG A 426 13.85 -19.82 -3.37
C ARG A 426 14.36 -21.09 -2.70
N VAL A 427 14.08 -21.20 -1.40
CA VAL A 427 14.33 -22.39 -0.58
C VAL A 427 13.02 -22.81 0.08
N GLU A 428 12.57 -24.02 -0.20
CA GLU A 428 11.37 -24.58 0.44
C GLU A 428 11.73 -25.14 1.82
N LEU A 429 11.13 -24.60 2.88
CA LEU A 429 11.30 -25.13 4.24
C LEU A 429 10.29 -26.24 4.55
N GLY A 430 9.19 -26.30 3.77
CA GLY A 430 8.05 -27.16 4.04
C GLY A 430 7.26 -26.69 5.27
N ARG A 431 6.66 -27.65 5.97
CA ARG A 431 5.83 -27.38 7.14
C ARG A 431 6.66 -26.97 8.36
N VAL A 432 6.49 -25.74 8.82
CA VAL A 432 7.10 -25.20 10.05
C VAL A 432 6.04 -25.13 11.16
N SER A 433 6.36 -25.65 12.35
CA SER A 433 5.47 -25.60 13.53
C SER A 433 5.36 -24.18 14.08
N SER A 434 4.27 -23.89 14.81
CA SER A 434 4.12 -22.66 15.57
C SER A 434 5.08 -22.54 16.77
N ASP A 435 5.78 -23.63 17.13
CA ASP A 435 6.88 -23.63 18.12
C ASP A 435 8.17 -22.95 17.60
N GLY A 436 8.16 -22.49 16.34
CA GLY A 436 9.28 -21.80 15.71
C GLY A 436 10.31 -22.75 15.07
N ALA A 437 11.31 -22.14 14.43
CA ALA A 437 12.41 -22.83 13.75
C ALA A 437 13.64 -21.91 13.65
N THR A 438 14.81 -22.50 13.47
CA THR A 438 16.01 -21.75 13.04
C THR A 438 16.53 -22.35 11.75
N VAL A 439 16.64 -21.52 10.72
CA VAL A 439 17.22 -21.85 9.42
C VAL A 439 18.59 -21.20 9.32
N VAL A 440 19.58 -21.98 8.90
CA VAL A 440 20.93 -21.48 8.63
C VAL A 440 21.26 -21.86 7.18
N LEU A 441 21.42 -20.85 6.33
CA LEU A 441 21.87 -21.01 4.95
C LEU A 441 23.33 -20.60 4.88
N THR A 442 24.22 -21.55 4.63
CA THR A 442 25.66 -21.30 4.54
C THR A 442 26.10 -21.16 3.09
N GLY A 443 27.02 -20.23 2.83
CA GLY A 443 27.61 -20.07 1.49
C GLY A 443 26.61 -19.54 0.45
N LEU A 444 25.83 -18.51 0.79
CA LEU A 444 25.01 -17.80 -0.19
C LEU A 444 25.89 -17.12 -1.23
N HIS A 445 25.60 -17.39 -2.50
CA HIS A 445 26.25 -16.75 -3.63
C HIS A 445 25.52 -15.44 -3.97
N PRO A 446 26.20 -14.28 -3.91
CA PRO A 446 25.57 -13.01 -4.27
C PRO A 446 25.28 -12.96 -5.77
N ALA A 447 24.14 -12.38 -6.12
CA ALA A 447 23.90 -11.91 -7.46
C ALA A 447 24.94 -10.83 -7.80
N THR A 448 25.59 -10.97 -8.95
CA THR A 448 26.42 -9.90 -9.50
C THR A 448 25.52 -8.85 -10.14
N SER A 449 25.90 -7.57 -10.02
CA SER A 449 25.22 -6.50 -10.76
C SER A 449 25.37 -6.76 -12.26
N ASP A 450 24.26 -6.96 -12.96
CA ASP A 450 24.24 -7.00 -14.43
C ASP A 450 24.00 -5.59 -14.99
N LEU A 451 24.93 -4.67 -14.71
CA LEU A 451 24.83 -3.30 -15.17
C LEU A 451 24.70 -3.22 -16.70
N VAL A 452 25.36 -4.12 -17.43
CA VAL A 452 25.34 -4.14 -18.90
C VAL A 452 23.96 -4.56 -19.43
N GLY A 453 23.34 -5.60 -18.85
CA GLY A 453 21.99 -6.05 -19.18
C GLY A 453 20.94 -5.03 -18.76
N ASP A 454 21.05 -4.46 -17.56
CA ASP A 454 20.16 -3.40 -17.08
C ASP A 454 20.22 -2.16 -17.98
N ALA A 455 21.43 -1.72 -18.35
CA ALA A 455 21.61 -0.62 -19.29
C ALA A 455 21.06 -0.95 -20.67
N PHE A 456 21.25 -2.18 -21.16
CA PHE A 456 20.66 -2.62 -22.42
C PHE A 456 19.13 -2.51 -22.39
N ALA A 457 18.48 -3.01 -21.33
CA ALA A 457 17.02 -2.95 -21.21
C ALA A 457 16.49 -1.52 -21.20
N LEU A 458 17.16 -0.59 -20.50
CA LEU A 458 16.80 0.83 -20.50
C LEU A 458 16.98 1.47 -21.89
N LEU A 459 18.11 1.20 -22.55
CA LEU A 459 18.42 1.74 -23.87
C LEU A 459 17.52 1.16 -24.96
N ASP A 460 17.20 -0.13 -24.89
CA ASP A 460 16.31 -0.81 -25.84
C ASP A 460 14.91 -0.20 -25.81
N ALA A 461 14.35 0.02 -24.62
CA ALA A 461 13.06 0.65 -24.42
C ALA A 461 13.00 2.13 -24.88
N ALA A 462 14.13 2.85 -24.85
CA ALA A 462 14.17 4.26 -25.21
C ALA A 462 13.93 4.50 -26.72
N GLU A 463 13.13 5.49 -27.08
CA GLU A 463 12.83 5.89 -28.46
C GLU A 463 13.83 6.95 -28.96
N ILE A 464 15.12 6.62 -28.98
CA ILE A 464 16.23 7.48 -29.45
C ILE A 464 17.03 6.83 -30.59
N ALA A 465 17.95 7.58 -31.20
CA ALA A 465 18.80 7.08 -32.28
C ALA A 465 19.62 5.86 -31.86
N PHE A 466 19.64 4.82 -32.69
CA PHE A 466 20.39 3.58 -32.43
C PHE A 466 21.88 3.82 -32.20
N THR A 467 22.50 4.74 -32.93
CA THR A 467 23.90 5.13 -32.75
C THR A 467 24.18 5.67 -31.35
N THR A 468 23.25 6.44 -30.78
CA THR A 468 23.35 6.92 -29.39
C THR A 468 23.19 5.78 -28.39
N LYS A 469 22.26 4.85 -28.63
CA LYS A 469 22.11 3.64 -27.80
C LYS A 469 23.39 2.80 -27.79
N GLU A 470 23.96 2.54 -28.97
CA GLU A 470 25.18 1.76 -29.12
C GLU A 470 26.37 2.41 -28.42
N ALA A 471 26.52 3.75 -28.54
CA ALA A 471 27.56 4.51 -27.86
C ALA A 471 27.41 4.43 -26.33
N ALA A 472 26.20 4.65 -25.80
CA ALA A 472 25.93 4.57 -24.37
C ALA A 472 26.17 3.17 -23.81
N TRP A 473 25.68 2.13 -24.51
CA TRP A 473 25.89 0.75 -24.09
C TRP A 473 27.37 0.34 -24.17
N SER A 474 28.11 0.83 -25.17
CA SER A 474 29.56 0.65 -25.29
C SER A 474 30.32 1.34 -24.15
N ALA A 475 29.87 2.52 -23.71
CA ALA A 475 30.43 3.19 -22.54
C ALA A 475 30.23 2.35 -21.27
N VAL A 476 29.00 1.88 -21.01
CA VAL A 476 28.67 1.05 -19.84
C VAL A 476 29.48 -0.26 -19.79
N LYS A 477 29.77 -0.88 -20.94
CA LYS A 477 30.60 -2.09 -20.99
C LYS A 477 32.08 -1.87 -20.65
N ARG A 478 32.59 -0.64 -20.79
CA ARG A 478 34.03 -0.33 -20.71
C ARG A 478 34.41 0.53 -19.51
N LEU A 479 33.46 1.26 -18.95
CA LEU A 479 33.70 2.30 -17.95
C LEU A 479 32.79 2.08 -16.75
N ASP A 480 33.26 2.50 -15.57
CA ASP A 480 32.51 2.56 -14.32
C ASP A 480 32.68 3.94 -13.65
N GLY A 481 31.96 4.17 -12.56
CA GLY A 481 32.11 5.35 -11.71
C GLY A 481 32.11 6.71 -12.44
N LEU A 482 33.10 7.55 -12.12
CA LEU A 482 33.23 8.89 -12.68
C LEU A 482 33.54 8.90 -14.20
N PRO A 483 34.46 8.06 -14.73
CA PRO A 483 34.67 7.97 -16.17
C PRO A 483 33.41 7.65 -16.96
N LEU A 484 32.58 6.72 -16.48
CA LEU A 484 31.28 6.42 -17.12
C LEU A 484 30.37 7.65 -17.12
N ALA A 485 30.27 8.36 -15.99
CA ALA A 485 29.43 9.55 -15.90
C ALA A 485 29.87 10.68 -16.84
N GLN A 486 31.18 10.87 -16.99
CA GLN A 486 31.74 11.84 -17.93
C GLN A 486 31.39 11.47 -19.37
N GLU A 487 31.61 10.21 -19.76
CA GLU A 487 31.32 9.73 -21.12
C GLU A 487 29.82 9.88 -21.45
N LEU A 488 28.93 9.43 -20.58
CA LEU A 488 27.48 9.53 -20.80
C LEU A 488 27.00 10.98 -20.91
N THR A 489 27.70 11.94 -20.30
CA THR A 489 27.39 13.38 -20.41
C THR A 489 27.74 13.95 -21.79
N THR A 490 28.67 13.33 -22.53
CA THR A 490 29.03 13.75 -23.89
C THR A 490 28.05 13.26 -24.95
N LEU A 491 27.21 12.27 -24.61
CA LEU A 491 26.23 11.69 -25.51
C LEU A 491 24.93 12.51 -25.50
N ASP A 492 24.26 12.55 -26.65
CA ASP A 492 22.94 13.17 -26.81
C ASP A 492 21.81 12.29 -26.24
N LEU A 493 21.89 12.02 -24.93
CA LEU A 493 20.89 11.24 -24.20
C LEU A 493 19.85 12.17 -23.55
N PRO A 494 18.55 11.79 -23.55
CA PRO A 494 17.57 12.42 -22.67
C PRO A 494 18.10 12.41 -21.22
N PRO A 495 18.01 13.52 -20.47
CA PRO A 495 18.54 13.60 -19.11
C PRO A 495 18.06 12.46 -18.21
N VAL A 496 16.77 12.12 -18.28
CA VAL A 496 16.16 11.02 -17.51
C VAL A 496 16.81 9.67 -17.83
N LEU A 497 17.14 9.40 -19.10
CA LEU A 497 17.79 8.16 -19.49
C LEU A 497 19.24 8.09 -19.02
N ARG A 498 19.99 9.19 -19.17
CA ARG A 498 21.35 9.30 -18.65
C ARG A 498 21.36 9.08 -17.14
N ASP A 499 20.49 9.76 -16.41
CA ASP A 499 20.43 9.70 -14.95
C ASP A 499 19.96 8.31 -14.47
N ALA A 500 19.08 7.63 -15.23
CA ALA A 500 18.73 6.23 -15.00
C ALA A 500 19.92 5.28 -15.17
N LEU A 501 20.76 5.45 -16.20
CA LEU A 501 21.99 4.64 -16.36
C LEU A 501 22.95 4.85 -15.19
N LEU A 502 23.08 6.08 -14.71
CA LEU A 502 23.91 6.41 -13.54
C LEU A 502 23.34 5.84 -12.23
N GLU A 503 22.01 5.84 -12.07
CA GLU A 503 21.35 5.16 -10.94
C GLU A 503 21.69 3.67 -10.95
N ARG A 504 21.60 2.99 -12.10
CA ARG A 504 21.95 1.55 -12.20
C ARG A 504 23.42 1.30 -11.85
N ALA A 505 24.31 2.18 -12.30
CA ALA A 505 25.74 2.08 -11.97
C ALA A 505 26.05 2.37 -10.50
N ALA A 506 25.14 3.05 -9.78
CA ALA A 506 25.29 3.35 -8.35
C ALA A 506 24.74 2.25 -7.42
N ALA A 507 24.15 1.18 -7.98
CA ALA A 507 23.75 -0.01 -7.23
C ALA A 507 24.98 -0.78 -6.74
N THR A 508 24.89 -1.38 -5.55
CA THR A 508 25.97 -2.16 -4.93
C THR A 508 25.75 -3.66 -5.12
N THR A 509 26.74 -4.46 -4.76
CA THR A 509 26.56 -5.92 -4.56
C THR A 509 25.48 -6.20 -3.52
N ALA A 510 24.95 -7.43 -3.55
CA ALA A 510 23.87 -7.87 -2.68
C ALA A 510 24.23 -7.83 -1.19
N TRP A 511 25.52 -7.96 -0.85
CA TRP A 511 26.08 -7.72 0.48
C TRP A 511 27.56 -7.35 0.41
#